data_AF-A0A2A4PQ11-F1
#
_entry.id   AF-A0A2A4PQ11-F1
#
_cell.length_a   1.000
_cell.length_b   1.000
_cell.length_c   1.000
_cell.angle_alpha   90.00
_cell.angle_beta   90.00
_cell.angle_gamma   90.00
#
_symmetry.space_group_name_H-M   'P 1'
#
loop_
_entity.id
_entity.type
_entity.pdbx_description
1 polymer ?
#
loop_
_entity_poly.entity_id
_entity_poly.type
_entity_poly.pdbx_seq_one_letter_code
_entity_poly.pdbx_strand_id
1 'polypeptide(L)'
;MSNQVNVCYYPTTAVFLDDHRTFLNSLPLVIGEDIAMVPFIKPEHAIDYINEKIGSNPICRQDCVTSDMECNDGNDADFILKLNVTGIPKKVTDKNRFMEPSVLVVDYDMPGQNGLEVCRAIKNPYVKKILLTGVANESIGLEALNDNTIDYYIKKNTPNVFSKINDLIRKYQLQYFHELSSVVRGTLKTACHFMDDEKFKVYFLNLIQDNKIVEYYFNKGSDVDPCSFTLATGAGRTYRLRIHSDELFEEHIEIASDADAPDELVSMLHQRTHFLDISSFDFYYNDTVKNWQKYLCEVMKIEGQENYYCALDSKPSIFNEENSLEQKIFSYREYLLKHNA
;
A
#
# COMPACT_ATOMS: atom_id res chain seq x y z
N MET A 1 -0.06 10.41 12.76
CA MET A 1 -0.10 9.34 11.74
C MET A 1 -1.48 8.71 11.81
N SER A 2 -2.08 8.35 10.67
CA SER A 2 -3.38 7.65 10.70
C SER A 2 -3.20 6.34 11.46
N ASN A 3 -3.95 6.13 12.54
CA ASN A 3 -3.88 4.93 13.38
C ASN A 3 -4.64 3.77 12.73
N GLN A 4 -4.56 3.60 11.41
CA GLN A 4 -5.39 2.65 10.67
C GLN A 4 -4.54 1.75 9.79
N VAL A 5 -4.92 0.48 9.71
CA VAL A 5 -4.36 -0.46 8.75
C VAL A 5 -4.97 -0.18 7.38
N ASN A 6 -4.10 0.12 6.42
CA ASN A 6 -4.46 0.27 5.01
C ASN A 6 -4.55 -1.11 4.34
N VAL A 7 -5.33 -1.24 3.26
CA VAL A 7 -5.38 -2.50 2.50
C VAL A 7 -4.08 -2.79 1.76
N CYS A 8 -3.26 -1.77 1.52
CA CYS A 8 -1.88 -1.94 1.12
C CYS A 8 -1.08 -0.68 1.43
N TYR A 9 0.23 -0.82 1.34
CA TYR A 9 1.18 0.27 1.32
C TYR A 9 2.44 -0.21 0.62
N TYR A 10 3.07 0.68 -0.14
CA TYR A 10 4.42 0.50 -0.63
C TYR A 10 5.05 1.86 -0.87
N PRO A 11 6.38 1.96 -0.86
CA PRO A 11 7.05 3.20 -1.21
C PRO A 11 6.64 3.65 -2.61
N THR A 12 6.39 4.94 -2.77
CA THR A 12 5.95 5.56 -4.03
C THR A 12 6.90 6.69 -4.38
N THR A 13 6.76 7.24 -5.58
CA THR A 13 7.64 8.30 -6.07
C THR A 13 7.06 9.68 -5.74
N ALA A 14 7.91 10.56 -5.19
CA ALA A 14 7.65 11.98 -5.07
C ALA A 14 8.06 12.70 -6.36
N VAL A 15 7.13 13.42 -6.98
CA VAL A 15 7.38 14.22 -8.18
C VAL A 15 7.76 15.63 -7.73
N PHE A 16 8.92 16.13 -8.19
CA PHE A 16 9.34 17.50 -7.96
C PHE A 16 9.22 18.30 -9.25
N LEU A 17 8.52 19.43 -9.22
CA LEU A 17 8.40 20.34 -10.35
C LEU A 17 8.88 21.73 -9.95
N ASP A 18 9.97 22.17 -10.56
CA ASP A 18 10.56 23.50 -10.35
C ASP A 18 11.33 23.90 -11.62
N ASP A 19 11.18 25.12 -12.10
CA ASP A 19 11.85 25.59 -13.30
C ASP A 19 13.35 25.88 -13.05
N HIS A 20 13.79 25.96 -11.79
CA HIS A 20 15.17 26.18 -11.39
C HIS A 20 15.97 24.86 -11.32
N ARG A 21 16.76 24.59 -12.37
CA ARG A 21 17.65 23.42 -12.43
C ARG A 21 18.58 23.27 -11.22
N THR A 22 19.11 24.36 -10.69
CA THR A 22 20.04 24.32 -9.55
C THR A 22 19.36 23.77 -8.29
N PHE A 23 18.08 24.12 -8.08
CA PHE A 23 17.29 23.57 -6.99
C PHE A 23 17.09 22.06 -7.18
N LEU A 24 16.63 21.64 -8.37
CA LEU A 24 16.40 20.22 -8.68
C LEU A 24 17.67 19.36 -8.53
N ASN A 25 18.81 19.87 -9.00
CA ASN A 25 20.10 19.17 -8.89
C ASN A 25 20.60 19.03 -7.45
N SER A 26 20.08 19.86 -6.51
CA SER A 26 20.42 19.76 -5.09
C SER A 26 19.57 18.73 -4.35
N LEU A 27 18.41 18.32 -4.89
CA LEU A 27 17.47 17.42 -4.23
C LEU A 27 18.11 16.11 -3.73
N PRO A 28 19.01 15.43 -4.49
CA PRO A 28 19.60 14.18 -4.03
C PRO A 28 20.43 14.32 -2.73
N LEU A 29 20.86 15.53 -2.39
CA LEU A 29 21.66 15.82 -1.20
C LEU A 29 20.82 16.13 0.04
N VAL A 30 19.55 16.50 -0.14
CA VAL A 30 18.68 17.05 0.92
C VAL A 30 17.41 16.24 1.14
N ILE A 31 16.99 15.47 0.14
CA ILE A 31 15.89 14.51 0.25
C ILE A 31 16.41 13.20 0.86
N GLY A 32 15.59 12.57 1.70
CA GLY A 32 15.97 11.33 2.38
C GLY A 32 16.31 10.21 1.41
N GLU A 33 17.34 9.43 1.72
CA GLU A 33 17.78 8.28 0.90
C GLU A 33 16.68 7.21 0.72
N ASP A 34 15.69 7.20 1.61
CA ASP A 34 14.52 6.33 1.59
C ASP A 34 13.38 6.82 0.66
N ILE A 35 13.51 8.01 0.06
CA ILE A 35 12.46 8.61 -0.77
C ILE A 35 12.85 8.51 -2.25
N ALA A 36 12.07 7.76 -3.01
CA ALA A 36 12.11 7.79 -4.46
C ALA A 36 11.61 9.14 -4.97
N MET A 37 12.34 9.75 -5.91
CA MET A 37 11.93 11.02 -6.48
C MET A 37 12.21 11.13 -7.98
N VAL A 38 11.41 11.92 -8.67
CA VAL A 38 11.62 12.27 -10.08
C VAL A 38 11.46 13.77 -10.26
N PRO A 39 12.50 14.49 -10.72
CA PRO A 39 12.45 15.92 -10.98
C PRO A 39 11.98 16.23 -12.40
N PHE A 40 11.18 17.30 -12.54
CA PHE A 40 10.76 17.89 -13.80
C PHE A 40 10.98 19.39 -13.78
N ILE A 41 11.38 19.93 -14.94
CA ILE A 41 11.51 21.38 -15.17
C ILE A 41 10.24 21.94 -15.84
N LYS A 42 9.59 21.08 -16.62
CA LYS A 42 8.51 21.43 -17.54
C LYS A 42 7.18 20.94 -16.98
N PRO A 43 6.20 21.83 -16.74
CA PRO A 43 4.87 21.47 -16.25
C PRO A 43 4.21 20.34 -17.04
N GLU A 44 4.29 20.41 -18.38
CA GLU A 44 3.67 19.43 -19.28
C GLU A 44 4.16 18.00 -19.02
N HIS A 45 5.46 17.81 -18.83
CA HIS A 45 6.05 16.48 -18.61
C HIS A 45 5.67 15.92 -17.24
N ALA A 46 5.54 16.77 -16.21
CA ALA A 46 5.12 16.33 -14.88
C ALA A 46 3.65 15.90 -14.87
N ILE A 47 2.79 16.67 -15.54
CA ILE A 47 1.37 16.36 -15.70
C ILE A 47 1.20 15.04 -16.45
N ASP A 48 1.89 14.87 -17.58
CA ASP A 48 1.84 13.64 -18.38
C ASP A 48 2.31 12.43 -17.56
N TYR A 49 3.46 12.54 -16.90
CA TYR A 49 3.99 11.48 -16.03
C TYR A 49 2.99 11.05 -14.94
N ILE A 50 2.36 12.01 -14.27
CA ILE A 50 1.40 11.70 -13.19
C ILE A 50 0.13 11.07 -13.76
N ASN A 51 -0.42 11.66 -14.83
CA ASN A 51 -1.70 11.26 -15.38
C ASN A 51 -1.64 9.93 -16.16
N GLU A 52 -0.52 9.61 -16.80
CA GLU A 52 -0.32 8.32 -17.48
C GLU A 52 -0.29 7.13 -16.50
N LYS A 53 0.13 7.35 -15.26
CA LYS A 53 0.27 6.28 -14.25
C LYS A 53 -1.02 5.92 -13.53
N ILE A 54 -2.09 6.67 -13.75
CA ILE A 54 -3.42 6.43 -13.16
C ILE A 54 -3.93 5.02 -13.49
N GLY A 55 -3.82 4.59 -14.75
CA GLY A 55 -4.33 3.29 -15.21
C GLY A 55 -3.50 2.07 -14.77
N SER A 56 -2.30 2.28 -14.22
CA SER A 56 -1.39 1.21 -13.79
C SER A 56 -1.58 0.74 -12.35
N ASN A 57 -2.42 1.42 -11.56
CA ASN A 57 -2.72 0.99 -10.21
C ASN A 57 -3.95 0.03 -10.24
N PRO A 58 -3.85 -1.26 -9.89
CA PRO A 58 -4.93 -2.24 -9.86
C PRO A 58 -5.93 -1.98 -8.73
N ILE A 59 -5.58 -1.07 -7.83
CA ILE A 59 -6.47 -0.45 -6.85
C ILE A 59 -7.33 0.61 -7.56
N CYS A 60 -6.91 1.13 -8.71
CA CYS A 60 -7.57 2.21 -9.44
C CYS A 60 -7.71 1.85 -10.92
N ARG A 61 -8.74 1.09 -11.29
CA ARG A 61 -9.01 0.92 -12.73
C ARG A 61 -9.62 2.21 -13.28
N GLN A 62 -9.06 2.71 -14.37
CA GLN A 62 -9.69 3.76 -15.17
C GLN A 62 -10.88 3.16 -15.90
N ASP A 63 -12.09 3.44 -15.42
CA ASP A 63 -13.30 3.28 -16.22
C ASP A 63 -13.70 4.69 -16.70
N CYS A 64 -13.52 4.98 -17.99
CA CYS A 64 -14.18 6.15 -18.58
C CYS A 64 -15.68 5.85 -18.58
N VAL A 65 -16.44 6.54 -17.74
CA VAL A 65 -17.90 6.58 -17.90
C VAL A 65 -18.15 7.50 -19.10
N THR A 66 -18.30 6.92 -20.29
CA THR A 66 -19.10 7.60 -21.30
C THR A 66 -20.53 7.50 -20.79
N SER A 67 -21.00 8.54 -20.11
CA SER A 67 -22.43 8.67 -19.87
C SER A 67 -23.09 8.77 -21.23
N ASP A 68 -23.78 7.72 -21.66
CA ASP A 68 -24.71 7.73 -22.81
C ASP A 68 -25.96 8.57 -22.47
N MET A 69 -25.75 9.74 -21.88
CA MET A 69 -26.75 10.78 -21.72
C MET A 69 -26.14 12.05 -22.29
N GLU A 70 -26.86 12.63 -23.25
CA GLU A 70 -26.57 13.88 -23.92
C GLU A 70 -26.50 15.03 -22.90
N CYS A 71 -25.38 15.17 -22.20
CA CYS A 71 -25.05 16.33 -21.38
C CYS A 71 -24.31 17.31 -22.29
N ASN A 72 -25.03 18.33 -22.77
CA ASN A 72 -24.53 19.34 -23.68
C ASN A 72 -23.78 20.47 -22.94
N ASP A 73 -22.84 20.12 -22.06
CA ASP A 73 -21.88 21.07 -21.49
C ASP A 73 -20.49 20.42 -21.49
N GLY A 74 -19.53 21.11 -22.13
CA GLY A 74 -18.17 20.63 -22.26
C GLY A 74 -17.47 20.61 -20.91
N ASN A 75 -16.76 19.52 -20.63
CA ASN A 75 -16.04 19.17 -19.40
C ASN A 75 -16.94 18.60 -18.30
N ASP A 76 -16.94 17.27 -18.21
CA ASP A 76 -16.45 16.56 -17.02
C ASP A 76 -16.69 15.07 -17.24
N ALA A 77 -15.65 14.35 -17.64
CA ALA A 77 -15.69 12.89 -17.54
C ALA A 77 -15.60 12.55 -16.05
N ASP A 78 -16.73 12.23 -15.43
CA ASP A 78 -16.78 11.79 -14.04
C ASP A 78 -15.82 10.60 -13.84
N PHE A 79 -14.77 10.83 -13.05
CA PHE A 79 -13.73 9.85 -12.79
C PHE A 79 -14.21 8.86 -11.72
N ILE A 80 -14.66 7.67 -12.15
CA ILE A 80 -15.06 6.60 -11.22
C ILE A 80 -13.91 5.60 -11.05
N LEU A 81 -13.27 5.67 -9.89
CA LEU A 81 -12.25 4.71 -9.46
C LEU A 81 -12.93 3.43 -8.95
N LYS A 82 -12.79 2.33 -9.69
CA LYS A 82 -13.18 1.00 -9.20
C LYS A 82 -11.98 0.25 -8.65
N LEU A 83 -12.11 -0.14 -7.38
CA LEU A 83 -11.11 -0.91 -6.66
C LEU A 83 -11.33 -2.42 -6.81
N ASN A 84 -10.26 -3.13 -7.16
CA ASN A 84 -10.25 -4.58 -7.19
C ASN A 84 -9.35 -5.16 -6.08
N VAL A 85 -9.97 -5.58 -4.97
CA VAL A 85 -9.26 -6.19 -3.83
C VAL A 85 -8.45 -7.43 -4.25
N THR A 86 -8.93 -8.21 -5.22
CA THR A 86 -8.22 -9.40 -5.73
C THR A 86 -6.95 -9.06 -6.52
N GLY A 87 -6.80 -7.81 -6.95
CA GLY A 87 -5.62 -7.31 -7.66
C GLY A 87 -4.51 -6.81 -6.76
N ILE A 88 -4.80 -6.49 -5.49
CA ILE A 88 -3.82 -5.97 -4.52
C ILE A 88 -2.62 -6.91 -4.34
N PRO A 89 -2.78 -8.23 -4.16
CA PRO A 89 -1.65 -9.13 -3.95
C PRO A 89 -0.68 -9.15 -5.12
N LYS A 90 -1.19 -8.97 -6.35
CA LYS A 90 -0.42 -9.00 -7.59
C LYS A 90 0.53 -7.81 -7.71
N LYS A 91 0.37 -6.75 -6.90
CA LYS A 91 1.26 -5.59 -6.96
C LYS A 91 2.68 -5.90 -6.54
N VAL A 92 2.88 -6.83 -5.62
CA VAL A 92 4.23 -7.14 -5.11
C VAL A 92 5.19 -7.59 -6.22
N THR A 93 4.68 -8.18 -7.30
CA THR A 93 5.49 -8.64 -8.44
C THR A 93 5.64 -7.59 -9.55
N ASP A 94 4.91 -6.47 -9.48
CA ASP A 94 5.06 -5.36 -10.41
C ASP A 94 6.36 -4.60 -10.11
N LYS A 95 7.32 -4.69 -11.02
CA LYS A 95 8.63 -4.02 -10.90
C LYS A 95 8.52 -2.50 -10.97
N ASN A 96 7.42 -1.98 -11.51
CA ASN A 96 7.20 -0.55 -11.69
C ASN A 96 6.33 0.05 -10.56
N ARG A 97 5.90 -0.73 -9.56
CA ARG A 97 5.02 -0.24 -8.47
C ARG A 97 5.60 0.97 -7.72
N PHE A 98 6.92 1.04 -7.57
CA PHE A 98 7.59 2.15 -6.89
C PHE A 98 7.62 3.44 -7.72
N MET A 99 7.41 3.36 -9.04
CA MET A 99 7.31 4.53 -9.94
C MET A 99 5.96 5.23 -9.82
N GLU A 100 5.04 4.70 -9.02
CA GLU A 100 3.72 5.29 -8.86
C GLU A 100 3.82 6.66 -8.17
N PRO A 101 3.31 7.74 -8.80
CA PRO A 101 3.35 9.06 -8.21
C PRO A 101 2.24 9.20 -7.18
N SER A 102 2.61 9.57 -5.95
CA SER A 102 1.67 9.76 -4.84
C SER A 102 1.74 11.16 -4.24
N VAL A 103 2.86 11.87 -4.43
CA VAL A 103 3.08 13.23 -3.93
C VAL A 103 3.69 14.08 -5.04
N LEU A 104 3.14 15.26 -5.28
CA LEU A 104 3.68 16.32 -6.12
C LEU A 104 4.16 17.46 -5.23
N VAL A 105 5.44 17.82 -5.33
CA VAL A 105 6.01 19.04 -4.76
C VAL A 105 6.27 20.00 -5.91
N VAL A 106 5.59 21.14 -5.94
CA VAL A 106 5.57 22.03 -7.10
C VAL A 106 5.88 23.48 -6.71
N ASP A 107 6.72 24.15 -7.49
CA ASP A 107 6.94 25.59 -7.36
C ASP A 107 5.71 26.39 -7.81
N TYR A 108 5.42 27.50 -7.15
CA TYR A 108 4.32 28.37 -7.58
C TYR A 108 4.68 29.16 -8.83
N ASP A 109 5.82 29.84 -8.81
CA ASP A 109 6.18 30.87 -9.79
C ASP A 109 7.01 30.27 -10.93
N MET A 110 6.33 29.62 -11.87
CA MET A 110 6.94 28.99 -13.04
C MET A 110 6.47 29.67 -14.33
N PRO A 111 7.34 29.87 -15.33
CA PRO A 111 6.97 30.43 -16.62
C PRO A 111 5.90 29.62 -17.35
N GLY A 112 4.90 30.30 -17.90
CA GLY A 112 3.87 29.72 -18.75
C GLY A 112 2.68 29.13 -17.99
N GLN A 113 2.93 28.21 -17.05
CA GLN A 113 1.90 27.58 -16.23
C GLN A 113 2.32 27.58 -14.76
N ASN A 114 1.52 28.19 -13.89
CA ASN A 114 1.85 28.29 -12.47
C ASN A 114 1.56 26.97 -11.72
N GLY A 115 2.12 26.83 -10.51
CA GLY A 115 2.00 25.60 -9.73
C GLY A 115 0.57 25.20 -9.38
N LEU A 116 -0.35 26.16 -9.21
CA LEU A 116 -1.76 25.86 -8.92
C LEU A 116 -2.50 25.34 -10.15
N GLU A 117 -2.21 25.89 -11.33
CA GLU A 117 -2.73 25.38 -12.60
C GLU A 117 -2.26 23.94 -12.85
N VAL A 118 -1.01 23.63 -12.51
CA VAL A 118 -0.50 22.24 -12.55
C VAL A 118 -1.29 21.35 -11.60
N CYS A 119 -1.48 21.77 -10.34
CA CYS A 119 -2.22 20.98 -9.36
C CYS A 119 -3.65 20.64 -9.82
N ARG A 120 -4.34 21.58 -10.47
CA ARG A 120 -5.69 21.38 -11.04
C ARG A 120 -5.70 20.45 -12.25
N ALA A 121 -4.60 20.35 -12.99
CA ALA A 121 -4.47 19.46 -14.14
C ALA A 121 -4.18 17.99 -13.75
N ILE A 122 -3.87 17.71 -12.49
CA ILE A 122 -3.67 16.34 -11.99
C ILE A 122 -5.02 15.64 -11.85
N LYS A 123 -5.23 14.61 -12.67
CA LYS A 123 -6.50 13.86 -12.73
C LYS A 123 -6.67 12.89 -11.57
N ASN A 124 -5.58 12.41 -10.98
CA ASN A 124 -5.67 11.53 -9.81
C ASN A 124 -5.99 12.36 -8.56
N PRO A 125 -7.20 12.25 -7.99
CA PRO A 125 -7.58 13.06 -6.83
C PRO A 125 -6.75 12.73 -5.59
N TYR A 126 -6.22 11.50 -5.48
CA TYR A 126 -5.49 11.05 -4.30
C TYR A 126 -4.04 11.50 -4.26
N VAL A 127 -3.44 11.86 -5.41
CA VAL A 127 -2.07 12.42 -5.44
C VAL A 127 -2.06 13.67 -4.58
N LYS A 128 -1.12 13.72 -3.64
CA LYS A 128 -1.01 14.80 -2.67
C LYS A 128 -0.16 15.94 -3.19
N LYS A 129 -0.64 17.17 -3.08
CA LYS A 129 0.01 18.34 -3.69
C LYS A 129 0.57 19.26 -2.61
N ILE A 130 1.88 19.49 -2.67
CA ILE A 130 2.62 20.40 -1.79
C ILE A 130 3.09 21.57 -2.65
N LEU A 131 2.54 22.76 -2.39
CA LEU A 131 3.03 23.99 -3.01
C LEU A 131 4.26 24.49 -2.27
N LEU A 132 5.39 24.58 -2.96
CA LEU A 132 6.62 25.18 -2.48
C LEU A 132 6.77 26.54 -3.15
N THR A 133 7.09 27.62 -2.42
CA THR A 133 7.17 28.94 -3.06
C THR A 133 8.10 29.90 -2.36
N GLY A 134 8.92 30.63 -3.12
CA GLY A 134 9.73 31.73 -2.61
C GLY A 134 8.99 33.08 -2.58
N VAL A 135 7.91 33.17 -3.36
CA VAL A 135 7.13 34.37 -3.60
C VAL A 135 5.70 34.07 -3.18
N ALA A 136 5.33 34.31 -1.92
CA ALA A 136 3.94 34.10 -1.54
C ALA A 136 3.42 35.12 -0.56
N ASN A 137 2.51 35.93 -1.11
CA ASN A 137 1.32 36.38 -0.42
C ASN A 137 0.60 35.16 0.17
N GLU A 138 0.51 35.10 1.49
CA GLU A 138 -0.08 33.98 2.23
C GLU A 138 -1.54 33.70 1.82
N SER A 139 -2.25 34.72 1.28
CA SER A 139 -3.64 34.56 0.84
C SER A 139 -3.80 33.51 -0.25
N ILE A 140 -2.88 33.43 -1.23
CA ILE A 140 -2.96 32.48 -2.34
C ILE A 140 -2.84 31.04 -1.86
N GLY A 141 -1.89 30.78 -0.95
CA GLY A 141 -1.71 29.45 -0.36
C GLY A 141 -2.91 29.04 0.50
N LEU A 142 -3.52 29.97 1.23
CA LEU A 142 -4.71 29.71 2.03
C LEU A 142 -5.94 29.43 1.16
N GLU A 143 -6.15 30.18 0.09
CA GLU A 143 -7.24 29.94 -0.86
C GLU A 143 -7.12 28.56 -1.51
N ALA A 144 -5.91 28.19 -1.96
CA ALA A 144 -5.65 26.89 -2.56
C ALA A 144 -5.78 25.70 -1.58
N LEU A 145 -5.60 25.94 -0.28
CA LEU A 145 -5.90 24.94 0.76
C LEU A 145 -7.41 24.82 0.98
N ASN A 146 -8.12 25.94 1.02
CA ASN A 146 -9.57 25.97 1.26
C ASN A 146 -10.37 25.32 0.13
N ASP A 147 -9.92 25.45 -1.12
CA ASP A 147 -10.55 24.81 -2.28
C ASP A 147 -10.03 23.38 -2.56
N ASN A 148 -9.13 22.86 -1.72
CA ASN A 148 -8.46 21.56 -1.87
C ASN A 148 -7.64 21.40 -3.17
N THR A 149 -7.23 22.50 -3.82
CA THR A 149 -6.26 22.45 -4.93
C THR A 149 -4.92 21.88 -4.45
N ILE A 150 -4.52 22.21 -3.21
CA ILE A 150 -3.30 21.70 -2.58
C ILE A 150 -3.60 21.10 -1.20
N ASP A 151 -2.77 20.15 -0.77
CA ASP A 151 -2.85 19.54 0.56
C ASP A 151 -1.92 20.24 1.58
N TYR A 152 -0.91 20.97 1.10
CA TYR A 152 0.02 21.73 1.95
C TYR A 152 0.70 22.85 1.18
N TYR A 153 1.13 23.90 1.89
CA TYR A 153 1.97 24.96 1.35
C TYR A 153 3.20 25.21 2.24
N ILE A 154 4.35 25.49 1.62
CA ILE A 154 5.63 25.78 2.29
C ILE A 154 6.32 26.97 1.64
N LYS A 155 6.83 27.91 2.44
CA LYS A 155 7.73 28.96 1.95
C LYS A 155 9.16 28.43 1.80
N LYS A 156 9.81 28.64 0.66
CA LYS A 156 11.18 28.18 0.34
C LYS A 156 12.23 28.66 1.36
N ASN A 157 12.02 29.82 1.98
CA ASN A 157 12.91 30.41 2.99
C ASN A 157 12.65 29.91 4.42
N THR A 158 11.72 28.97 4.62
CA THR A 158 11.46 28.40 5.95
C THR A 158 12.70 27.69 6.47
N PRO A 159 13.13 27.90 7.72
CA PRO A 159 14.21 27.12 8.32
C PRO A 159 13.92 25.62 8.22
N ASN A 160 14.93 24.83 7.87
CA ASN A 160 14.83 23.37 7.72
C ASN A 160 13.74 22.91 6.71
N VAL A 161 13.52 23.70 5.64
CA VAL A 161 12.50 23.41 4.61
C VAL A 161 12.57 21.96 4.09
N PHE A 162 13.76 21.43 3.83
CA PHE A 162 13.93 20.07 3.31
C PHE A 162 13.57 18.98 4.33
N SER A 163 13.89 19.18 5.62
CA SER A 163 13.43 18.27 6.68
C SER A 163 11.90 18.21 6.69
N LYS A 164 11.24 19.36 6.59
CA LYS A 164 9.79 19.46 6.55
C LYS A 164 9.21 18.81 5.29
N ILE A 165 9.84 19.00 4.13
CA ILE A 165 9.45 18.33 2.87
C ILE A 165 9.54 16.81 3.02
N ASN A 166 10.64 16.29 3.56
CA ASN A 166 10.81 14.85 3.80
C ASN A 166 9.70 14.27 4.69
N ASP A 167 9.37 14.96 5.79
CA ASP A 167 8.30 14.54 6.70
C ASP A 167 6.93 14.57 6.04
N LEU A 168 6.65 15.62 5.24
CA LEU A 168 5.40 15.75 4.51
C LEU A 168 5.28 14.70 3.41
N ILE A 169 6.35 14.37 2.67
CA ILE A 169 6.32 13.29 1.68
C ILE A 169 5.93 11.98 2.35
N ARG A 170 6.60 11.58 3.45
CA ARG A 170 6.27 10.33 4.16
C ARG A 170 4.82 10.34 4.68
N LYS A 171 4.38 11.46 5.26
CA LYS A 171 3.00 11.63 5.72
C LYS A 171 2.00 11.47 4.57
N TYR A 172 2.24 12.13 3.44
CA TYR A 172 1.31 12.17 2.32
C TYR A 172 1.32 10.90 1.48
N GLN A 173 2.42 10.17 1.42
CA GLN A 173 2.46 8.81 0.89
C GLN A 173 1.55 7.88 1.71
N LEU A 174 1.60 7.95 3.04
CA LEU A 174 0.68 7.19 3.88
C LEU A 174 -0.78 7.64 3.68
N GLN A 175 -1.03 8.94 3.55
CA GLN A 175 -2.37 9.48 3.32
C GLN A 175 -2.95 9.07 1.96
N TYR A 176 -2.12 9.00 0.92
CA TYR A 176 -2.48 8.47 -0.39
C TYR A 176 -3.09 7.07 -0.28
N PHE A 177 -2.38 6.14 0.37
CA PHE A 177 -2.90 4.78 0.58
C PHE A 177 -4.08 4.72 1.54
N HIS A 178 -4.19 5.64 2.49
CA HIS A 178 -5.34 5.73 3.38
C HIS A 178 -6.62 6.10 2.63
N GLU A 179 -6.56 7.09 1.75
CA GLU A 179 -7.70 7.50 0.91
C GLU A 179 -8.06 6.39 -0.09
N LEU A 180 -7.08 5.75 -0.72
CA LEU A 180 -7.30 4.58 -1.56
C LEU A 180 -7.99 3.43 -0.81
N SER A 181 -7.52 3.14 0.41
CA SER A 181 -8.10 2.10 1.27
C SER A 181 -9.51 2.44 1.72
N SER A 182 -9.81 3.73 1.93
CA SER A 182 -11.12 4.17 2.44
C SER A 182 -12.28 3.76 1.52
N VAL A 183 -12.03 3.75 0.20
CA VAL A 183 -13.06 3.44 -0.80
C VAL A 183 -13.43 1.95 -0.81
N VAL A 184 -12.50 1.04 -0.48
CA VAL A 184 -12.80 -0.41 -0.28
C VAL A 184 -13.20 -0.76 1.15
N ARG A 185 -13.02 0.14 2.11
CA ARG A 185 -13.33 -0.17 3.51
C ARG A 185 -14.79 -0.57 3.69
N GLY A 186 -15.72 0.10 2.99
CA GLY A 186 -17.14 -0.23 3.03
C GLY A 186 -17.46 -1.68 2.60
N THR A 187 -16.77 -2.19 1.58
CA THR A 187 -16.98 -3.56 1.07
C THR A 187 -16.25 -4.62 1.89
N LEU A 188 -15.19 -4.23 2.61
CA LEU A 188 -14.39 -5.14 3.43
C LEU A 188 -14.86 -5.24 4.88
N LYS A 189 -15.68 -4.30 5.36
CA LYS A 189 -16.10 -4.26 6.77
C LYS A 189 -16.60 -5.60 7.29
N THR A 190 -17.49 -6.28 6.57
CA THR A 190 -18.10 -7.55 7.02
C THR A 190 -17.12 -8.72 7.08
N ALA A 191 -16.05 -8.71 6.29
CA ALA A 191 -15.10 -9.84 6.20
C ALA A 191 -13.76 -9.54 6.88
N CYS A 192 -13.48 -8.28 7.24
CA CYS A 192 -12.17 -7.81 7.66
C CYS A 192 -12.26 -6.83 8.84
N HIS A 193 -13.12 -7.13 9.82
CA HIS A 193 -13.34 -6.30 11.02
C HIS A 193 -12.04 -6.00 11.79
N PHE A 194 -11.09 -6.95 11.80
CA PHE A 194 -9.79 -6.80 12.44
C PHE A 194 -9.00 -5.55 11.97
N MET A 195 -9.22 -5.05 10.76
CA MET A 195 -8.52 -3.85 10.25
C MET A 195 -8.89 -2.58 11.02
N ASP A 196 -10.08 -2.56 11.64
CA ASP A 196 -10.58 -1.46 12.46
C ASP A 196 -10.32 -1.67 13.97
N ASP A 197 -9.84 -2.85 14.39
CA ASP A 197 -9.56 -3.19 15.78
C ASP A 197 -8.26 -2.55 16.30
N GLU A 198 -8.32 -1.85 17.44
CA GLU A 198 -7.19 -1.14 18.03
C GLU A 198 -6.05 -2.06 18.51
N LYS A 199 -6.36 -3.24 19.05
CA LYS A 199 -5.31 -4.17 19.50
C LYS A 199 -4.61 -4.83 18.32
N PHE A 200 -5.37 -5.20 17.28
CA PHE A 200 -4.79 -5.67 16.03
C PHE A 200 -3.92 -4.60 15.37
N LYS A 201 -4.37 -3.33 15.31
CA LYS A 201 -3.57 -2.21 14.77
C LYS A 201 -2.23 -2.06 15.48
N VAL A 202 -2.24 -2.06 16.83
CA VAL A 202 -1.00 -1.96 17.61
C VAL A 202 -0.06 -3.13 17.31
N TYR A 203 -0.58 -4.36 17.29
CA TYR A 203 0.20 -5.53 16.91
C TYR A 203 0.78 -5.41 15.51
N PHE A 204 -0.04 -5.06 14.52
CA PHE A 204 0.36 -4.94 13.13
C PHE A 204 1.45 -3.88 12.96
N LEU A 205 1.28 -2.69 13.54
CA LEU A 205 2.27 -1.61 13.44
C LEU A 205 3.61 -1.98 14.11
N ASN A 206 3.57 -2.65 15.27
CA ASN A 206 4.78 -3.17 15.91
C ASN A 206 5.47 -4.22 15.02
N LEU A 207 4.70 -5.14 14.44
CA LEU A 207 5.23 -6.15 13.51
C LEU A 207 5.92 -5.52 12.31
N ILE A 208 5.30 -4.50 11.71
CA ILE A 208 5.88 -3.74 10.58
C ILE A 208 7.20 -3.09 11.00
N GLN A 209 7.24 -2.45 12.16
CA GLN A 209 8.44 -1.77 12.68
C GLN A 209 9.56 -2.77 13.01
N ASP A 210 9.26 -3.80 13.80
CA ASP A 210 10.24 -4.78 14.30
C ASP A 210 10.89 -5.57 13.16
N ASN A 211 10.11 -5.90 12.13
CA ASN A 211 10.59 -6.65 10.97
C ASN A 211 11.11 -5.75 9.83
N LYS A 212 11.10 -4.42 10.01
CA LYS A 212 11.52 -3.43 8.99
C LYS A 212 10.79 -3.63 7.65
N ILE A 213 9.49 -3.88 7.74
CA ILE A 213 8.61 -4.01 6.58
C ILE A 213 8.41 -2.62 5.97
N VAL A 214 8.60 -2.52 4.65
CA VAL A 214 8.42 -1.26 3.91
C VAL A 214 7.23 -1.32 2.98
N GLU A 215 6.74 -2.51 2.64
CA GLU A 215 5.56 -2.71 1.82
C GLU A 215 4.71 -3.86 2.34
N TYR A 216 3.38 -3.71 2.22
CA TYR A 216 2.42 -4.75 2.57
C TYR A 216 1.19 -4.71 1.67
N TYR A 217 0.60 -5.87 1.44
CA TYR A 217 -0.50 -6.08 0.49
C TYR A 217 -1.53 -7.00 1.11
N PHE A 218 -2.76 -6.52 1.26
CA PHE A 218 -3.86 -7.33 1.76
C PHE A 218 -4.29 -8.38 0.73
N ASN A 219 -4.45 -9.60 1.21
CA ASN A 219 -5.02 -10.72 0.50
C ASN A 219 -6.34 -11.06 1.20
N LYS A 220 -7.45 -10.86 0.49
CA LYS A 220 -8.74 -11.37 0.95
C LYS A 220 -8.67 -12.90 0.95
N GLY A 221 -8.99 -13.50 2.10
CA GLY A 221 -9.08 -14.95 2.26
C GLY A 221 -10.20 -15.57 1.42
N SER A 222 -10.27 -16.89 1.48
CA SER A 222 -11.40 -17.70 0.99
C SER A 222 -12.09 -18.39 2.19
N ASP A 223 -13.04 -19.28 1.92
CA ASP A 223 -13.73 -20.06 2.97
C ASP A 223 -12.78 -21.02 3.71
N VAL A 224 -11.57 -21.25 3.20
CA VAL A 224 -10.59 -22.15 3.83
C VAL A 224 -9.27 -21.45 4.15
N ASP A 225 -8.85 -20.48 3.32
CA ASP A 225 -7.62 -19.72 3.53
C ASP A 225 -7.93 -18.40 4.25
N PRO A 226 -7.34 -18.13 5.43
CA PRO A 226 -7.56 -16.88 6.16
C PRO A 226 -7.22 -15.63 5.35
N CYS A 227 -7.83 -14.52 5.76
CA CYS A 227 -7.32 -13.20 5.37
C CYS A 227 -5.84 -13.07 5.74
N SER A 228 -5.05 -12.47 4.87
CA SER A 228 -3.61 -12.33 5.11
C SER A 228 -3.02 -11.04 4.56
N PHE A 229 -1.81 -10.71 4.98
CA PHE A 229 -0.97 -9.71 4.32
C PHE A 229 0.29 -10.35 3.79
N THR A 230 0.62 -10.07 2.53
CA THR A 230 1.97 -10.25 2.01
C THR A 230 2.80 -9.04 2.44
N LEU A 231 3.90 -9.28 3.14
CA LEU A 231 4.79 -8.24 3.68
C LEU A 231 6.15 -8.33 3.00
N ALA A 232 6.83 -7.22 2.78
CA ALA A 232 8.22 -7.25 2.34
C ALA A 232 9.09 -6.15 2.96
N THR A 233 10.35 -6.50 3.19
CA THR A 233 11.41 -5.58 3.63
C THR A 233 11.99 -4.81 2.45
N GLY A 234 12.72 -3.73 2.73
CA GLY A 234 13.45 -2.98 1.70
C GLY A 234 14.47 -3.81 0.91
N ALA A 235 14.95 -4.93 1.46
CA ALA A 235 15.86 -5.86 0.79
C ALA A 235 15.15 -6.95 -0.04
N GLY A 236 13.81 -6.95 -0.07
CA GLY A 236 13.00 -7.92 -0.82
C GLY A 236 12.73 -9.23 -0.09
N ARG A 237 13.12 -9.37 1.19
CA ARG A 237 12.69 -10.50 2.02
C ARG A 237 11.19 -10.38 2.30
N THR A 238 10.44 -11.44 2.03
CA THR A 238 8.99 -11.49 2.16
C THR A 238 8.53 -12.31 3.36
N TYR A 239 7.35 -11.97 3.84
CA TYR A 239 6.61 -12.72 4.86
C TYR A 239 5.13 -12.77 4.48
N ARG A 240 4.40 -13.72 5.06
CA ARG A 240 2.93 -13.71 5.03
C ARG A 240 2.43 -13.67 6.47
N LEU A 241 1.58 -12.69 6.77
CA LEU A 241 0.86 -12.62 8.03
C LEU A 241 -0.55 -13.15 7.80
N ARG A 242 -0.89 -14.29 8.38
CA ARG A 242 -2.24 -14.87 8.34
C ARG A 242 -3.02 -14.47 9.58
N ILE A 243 -4.31 -14.18 9.42
CA ILE A 243 -5.22 -13.74 10.48
C ILE A 243 -6.42 -14.68 10.51
N HIS A 244 -6.53 -15.49 11.56
CA HIS A 244 -7.68 -16.37 11.79
C HIS A 244 -8.62 -15.79 12.83
N SER A 245 -9.91 -16.03 12.63
CA SER A 245 -10.97 -15.81 13.64
C SER A 245 -11.19 -17.08 14.46
N ASP A 246 -11.99 -16.97 15.52
CA ASP A 246 -12.46 -18.14 16.26
C ASP A 246 -13.26 -19.12 15.37
N GLU A 247 -14.06 -18.60 14.44
CA GLU A 247 -14.90 -19.37 13.50
C GLU A 247 -14.05 -20.22 12.54
N LEU A 248 -13.05 -19.62 11.89
CA LEU A 248 -12.19 -20.34 10.96
C LEU A 248 -11.36 -21.45 11.65
N PHE A 249 -11.04 -21.27 12.93
CA PHE A 249 -10.39 -22.32 13.72
C PHE A 249 -11.30 -23.53 13.93
N GLU A 250 -12.59 -23.31 14.21
CA GLU A 250 -13.55 -24.40 14.35
C GLU A 250 -13.74 -25.14 13.02
N GLU A 251 -13.85 -24.41 11.90
CA GLU A 251 -13.93 -25.03 10.57
C GLU A 251 -12.70 -25.90 10.28
N HIS A 252 -11.49 -25.43 10.62
CA HIS A 252 -10.26 -26.22 10.43
C HIS A 252 -10.21 -27.47 11.31
N ILE A 253 -10.74 -27.40 12.54
CA ILE A 253 -10.85 -28.54 13.45
C ILE A 253 -11.85 -29.57 12.91
N GLU A 254 -12.99 -29.11 12.41
CA GLU A 254 -14.01 -29.97 11.78
C GLU A 254 -13.44 -30.68 10.55
N ILE A 255 -12.79 -29.95 9.65
CA ILE A 255 -12.13 -30.53 8.46
C ILE A 255 -11.09 -31.59 8.87
N ALA A 256 -10.26 -31.31 9.88
CA ALA A 256 -9.27 -32.26 10.35
C ALA A 256 -9.90 -33.51 10.96
N SER A 257 -10.99 -33.34 11.72
CA SER A 257 -11.71 -34.44 12.36
C SER A 257 -12.40 -35.34 11.33
N ASP A 258 -13.06 -34.74 10.33
CA ASP A 258 -13.74 -35.47 9.24
C ASP A 258 -12.76 -36.21 8.32
N ALA A 259 -11.50 -35.76 8.28
CA ALA A 259 -10.43 -36.36 7.51
C ALA A 259 -9.65 -37.46 8.25
N ASP A 260 -10.11 -37.92 9.41
CA ASP A 260 -9.42 -38.89 10.28
C ASP A 260 -7.97 -38.48 10.61
N ALA A 261 -7.74 -37.18 10.83
CA ALA A 261 -6.42 -36.67 11.19
C ALA A 261 -5.93 -37.25 12.54
N PRO A 262 -4.61 -37.32 12.78
CA PRO A 262 -4.07 -37.82 14.04
C PRO A 262 -4.64 -37.08 15.26
N ASP A 263 -5.05 -37.81 16.30
CA ASP A 263 -5.61 -37.23 17.54
C ASP A 263 -4.73 -36.14 18.16
N GLU A 264 -3.40 -36.27 18.04
CA GLU A 264 -2.43 -35.28 18.50
C GLU A 264 -2.59 -33.94 17.75
N LEU A 265 -2.77 -33.99 16.43
CA LEU A 265 -2.99 -32.80 15.60
C LEU A 265 -4.32 -32.14 15.97
N VAL A 266 -5.41 -32.91 16.07
CA VAL A 266 -6.73 -32.39 16.44
C VAL A 266 -6.69 -31.73 17.83
N SER A 267 -6.04 -32.38 18.80
CA SER A 267 -5.84 -31.81 20.15
C SER A 267 -5.03 -30.51 20.12
N MET A 268 -3.99 -30.42 19.29
CA MET A 268 -3.22 -29.18 19.12
C MET A 268 -4.04 -28.05 18.50
N LEU A 269 -4.87 -28.35 17.50
CA LEU A 269 -5.75 -27.36 16.88
C LEU A 269 -6.79 -26.83 17.89
N HIS A 270 -7.37 -27.71 18.72
CA HIS A 270 -8.26 -27.30 19.82
C HIS A 270 -7.58 -26.39 20.86
N GLN A 271 -6.26 -26.55 21.09
CA GLN A 271 -5.50 -25.66 21.98
C GLN A 271 -5.26 -24.28 21.38
N ARG A 272 -5.43 -24.11 20.05
CA ARG A 272 -5.29 -22.84 19.33
C ARG A 272 -3.93 -22.16 19.54
N THR A 273 -2.89 -22.97 19.72
CA THR A 273 -1.49 -22.53 19.82
C THR A 273 -0.78 -22.60 18.47
N HIS A 274 -1.30 -23.43 17.57
CA HIS A 274 -0.83 -23.60 16.21
C HIS A 274 -2.05 -23.73 15.28
N PHE A 275 -1.88 -23.37 14.02
CA PHE A 275 -2.80 -23.77 12.95
C PHE A 275 -2.05 -24.60 11.91
N LEU A 276 -2.82 -25.32 11.10
CA LEU A 276 -2.30 -26.15 10.01
C LEU A 276 -2.33 -25.36 8.70
N ASP A 277 -1.20 -25.29 8.01
CA ASP A 277 -1.10 -24.67 6.70
C ASP A 277 -1.74 -25.53 5.60
N ILE A 278 -3.07 -25.48 5.52
CA ILE A 278 -3.84 -26.20 4.50
C ILE A 278 -3.55 -25.77 3.06
N SER A 279 -2.86 -24.64 2.83
CA SER A 279 -2.45 -24.27 1.46
C SER A 279 -1.33 -25.18 0.94
N SER A 280 -0.59 -25.82 1.85
CA SER A 280 0.51 -26.74 1.55
C SER A 280 0.26 -28.15 2.12
N PHE A 281 -0.89 -28.37 2.76
CA PHE A 281 -1.27 -29.62 3.40
C PHE A 281 -2.55 -30.18 2.77
N ASP A 282 -2.48 -31.44 2.34
CA ASP A 282 -3.62 -32.17 1.78
C ASP A 282 -3.93 -33.38 2.67
N PHE A 283 -5.16 -33.43 3.20
CA PHE A 283 -5.64 -34.52 4.03
C PHE A 283 -5.74 -35.86 3.27
N TYR A 284 -5.84 -35.82 1.95
CA TYR A 284 -5.96 -37.02 1.11
C TYR A 284 -4.60 -37.61 0.70
N TYR A 285 -3.50 -36.93 1.05
CA TYR A 285 -2.14 -37.43 0.83
C TYR A 285 -1.55 -38.05 2.11
N ASN A 286 -1.15 -39.32 2.04
CA ASN A 286 -0.59 -40.02 3.20
C ASN A 286 0.73 -39.41 3.70
N ASP A 287 1.53 -38.79 2.82
CA ASP A 287 2.84 -38.25 3.19
C ASP A 287 2.72 -36.90 3.93
N THR A 288 1.76 -36.06 3.57
CA THR A 288 1.42 -34.82 4.28
C THR A 288 0.86 -35.16 5.66
N VAL A 289 -0.10 -36.09 5.74
CA VAL A 289 -0.68 -36.57 7.02
C VAL A 289 0.38 -37.20 7.93
N LYS A 290 1.40 -37.88 7.41
CA LYS A 290 2.51 -38.42 8.24
C LYS A 290 3.48 -37.34 8.74
N ASN A 291 3.59 -36.22 8.03
CA ASN A 291 4.55 -35.14 8.33
C ASN A 291 3.85 -33.84 8.71
N TRP A 292 2.64 -33.92 9.28
CA TRP A 292 1.76 -32.79 9.57
C TRP A 292 2.45 -31.69 10.40
N GLN A 293 3.39 -32.06 11.28
CA GLN A 293 4.14 -31.11 12.11
C GLN A 293 4.92 -30.07 11.30
N LYS A 294 5.32 -30.39 10.05
CA LYS A 294 6.02 -29.44 9.16
C LYS A 294 5.12 -28.31 8.65
N TYR A 295 3.81 -28.53 8.71
CA TYR A 295 2.79 -27.61 8.23
C TYR A 295 2.14 -26.84 9.38
N LEU A 296 2.57 -27.09 10.63
CA LEU A 296 2.14 -26.31 11.76
C LEU A 296 2.84 -24.97 11.80
N CYS A 297 2.06 -23.94 12.08
CA CYS A 297 2.53 -22.59 12.25
C CYS A 297 2.03 -22.07 13.60
N GLU A 298 2.95 -21.56 14.41
CA GLU A 298 2.65 -20.98 15.72
C GLU A 298 1.81 -19.71 15.57
N VAL A 299 0.81 -19.53 16.44
CA VAL A 299 -0.05 -18.34 16.42
C VAL A 299 0.15 -17.48 17.65
N MET A 300 0.14 -16.17 17.43
CA MET A 300 -0.04 -15.18 18.48
C MET A 300 -1.53 -14.86 18.61
N LYS A 301 -2.10 -15.08 19.80
CA LYS A 301 -3.46 -14.64 20.12
C LYS A 301 -3.49 -13.15 20.45
N ILE A 302 -4.44 -12.44 19.84
CA ILE A 302 -4.74 -11.03 20.09
C ILE A 302 -6.20 -10.95 20.53
N GLU A 303 -6.43 -10.50 21.75
CA GLU A 303 -7.78 -10.43 22.33
C GLU A 303 -8.42 -9.06 22.08
N GLY A 304 -8.82 -8.76 20.83
CA GLY A 304 -9.44 -7.49 20.43
C GLY A 304 -10.93 -7.39 20.76
N GLN A 305 -11.70 -6.78 19.86
CA GLN A 305 -13.16 -6.88 19.79
C GLN A 305 -13.60 -8.34 19.61
N GLU A 306 -12.79 -9.11 18.89
CA GLU A 306 -12.84 -10.56 18.75
C GLU A 306 -11.44 -11.14 18.99
N ASN A 307 -11.33 -12.46 19.15
CA ASN A 307 -10.02 -13.08 19.18
C ASN A 307 -9.48 -13.22 17.75
N TYR A 308 -8.26 -12.73 17.55
CA TYR A 308 -7.50 -12.94 16.32
C TYR A 308 -6.29 -13.81 16.62
N TYR A 309 -6.02 -14.77 15.75
CA TYR A 309 -4.84 -15.62 15.85
C TYR A 309 -3.96 -15.33 14.65
N CYS A 310 -2.81 -14.74 14.93
CA CYS A 310 -1.91 -14.20 13.92
C CYS A 310 -0.67 -15.06 13.79
N ALA A 311 -0.35 -15.48 12.56
CA ALA A 311 0.86 -16.23 12.28
C ALA A 311 1.69 -15.55 11.20
N LEU A 312 3.00 -15.48 11.45
CA LEU A 312 3.95 -14.84 10.55
C LEU A 312 4.88 -15.89 9.91
N ASP A 313 4.67 -16.14 8.63
CA ASP A 313 5.48 -17.10 7.87
C ASP A 313 6.66 -16.41 7.22
N SER A 314 7.86 -16.89 7.50
CA SER A 314 9.12 -16.34 6.97
C SER A 314 9.56 -16.93 5.62
N LYS A 315 8.82 -17.92 5.12
CA LYS A 315 8.96 -18.51 3.78
C LYS A 315 7.58 -18.65 3.15
N PRO A 316 6.89 -17.54 2.85
CA PRO A 316 5.58 -17.65 2.24
C PRO A 316 5.71 -18.34 0.88
N SER A 317 4.94 -19.41 0.68
CA SER A 317 4.64 -19.96 -0.65
C SER A 317 3.83 -18.89 -1.39
N ILE A 318 4.50 -17.84 -1.89
CA ILE A 318 3.84 -16.76 -2.65
C ILE A 318 3.25 -17.33 -3.96
N PHE A 319 3.57 -18.59 -4.29
CA PHE A 319 3.17 -19.29 -5.50
C PHE A 319 2.86 -20.76 -5.17
N ASN A 320 1.74 -21.27 -5.71
CA ASN A 320 1.52 -22.71 -5.83
C ASN A 320 2.65 -23.33 -6.66
N GLU A 321 3.07 -24.54 -6.29
CA GLU A 321 4.32 -25.23 -6.62
C GLU A 321 4.59 -25.60 -8.11
N GLU A 322 3.97 -24.96 -9.10
CA GLU A 322 4.22 -25.30 -10.52
C GLU A 322 5.27 -24.43 -11.22
N ASN A 323 5.82 -23.41 -10.57
CA ASN A 323 6.96 -22.64 -11.09
C ASN A 323 7.96 -22.29 -9.98
N SER A 324 8.71 -23.30 -9.54
CA SER A 324 9.84 -23.20 -8.59
C SER A 324 11.08 -22.54 -9.22
N LEU A 325 10.91 -21.34 -9.73
CA LEU A 325 11.94 -20.31 -9.69
C LEU A 325 11.40 -19.26 -8.73
N GLU A 326 11.96 -19.18 -7.52
CA GLU A 326 11.77 -18.05 -6.62
C GLU A 326 11.83 -16.76 -7.46
N GLN A 327 10.68 -16.19 -7.82
CA GLN A 327 10.65 -14.94 -8.54
C GLN A 327 11.12 -13.90 -7.53
N LYS A 328 12.42 -13.63 -7.55
CA LYS A 328 13.05 -12.61 -6.74
C LYS A 328 12.29 -11.31 -6.97
N ILE A 329 11.51 -10.89 -5.97
CA ILE A 329 10.77 -9.64 -6.01
C ILE A 329 11.79 -8.52 -6.18
N PHE A 330 11.52 -7.64 -7.15
CA PHE A 330 12.34 -6.46 -7.33
C PHE A 330 12.14 -5.56 -6.10
N SER A 331 13.20 -5.43 -5.30
CA SER A 331 13.14 -4.81 -3.98
C SER A 331 13.23 -3.29 -4.05
N TYR A 332 12.73 -2.60 -3.03
CA TYR A 332 12.79 -1.14 -2.99
C TYR A 332 14.24 -0.62 -2.94
N ARG A 333 15.15 -1.33 -2.23
CA ARG A 333 16.57 -0.99 -2.22
C ARG A 333 17.19 -1.10 -3.62
N GLU A 334 16.87 -2.14 -4.38
CA GLU A 334 17.32 -2.26 -5.77
C GLU A 334 16.73 -1.16 -6.67
N TYR A 335 15.50 -0.70 -6.39
CA TYR A 335 14.88 0.42 -7.09
C TYR A 335 15.60 1.73 -6.81
N LEU A 336 15.83 2.07 -5.54
CA LEU A 336 16.54 3.29 -5.14
C LEU A 336 17.95 3.35 -5.73
N LEU A 337 18.71 2.24 -5.68
CA LEU A 337 20.06 2.17 -6.27
C LEU A 337 20.08 2.41 -7.79
N LYS A 338 18.97 2.18 -8.49
CA LYS A 338 18.88 2.41 -9.94
C LYS A 338 18.40 3.80 -10.32
N HIS A 339 17.65 4.48 -9.46
CA HIS A 339 16.92 5.71 -9.83
C HIS A 339 17.32 6.95 -9.01
N ASN A 340 17.95 6.77 -7.84
CA ASN A 340 18.43 7.86 -6.99
C ASN A 340 19.97 7.98 -6.98
N ALA A 341 20.68 7.24 -7.84
CA ALA A 341 22.14 7.19 -7.90
C ALA A 341 22.77 8.34 -8.71
#